data_AF-A0A1F6BXG0-F1
#
_entry.id   AF-A0A1F6BXG0-F1
#
_cell.length_a   1.000
_cell.length_b   1.000
_cell.length_c   1.000
_cell.angle_alpha   90.00
_cell.angle_beta   90.00
_cell.angle_gamma   90.00
#
_symmetry.space_group_name_H-M   'P 1'
#
loop_
_entity.id
_entity.type
_entity.pdbx_description
1 polymer ?
#
loop_
_entity_poly.entity_id
_entity_poly.type
_entity_poly.pdbx_seq_one_letter_code
_entity_poly.pdbx_strand_id
1 'polypeptide(L)'
;MQKTNILASRHLLSFTLAVLLSALLVFTWQIQPTEAAEKCTFTRDLEVGVDGEDVRCLQKYLNGAGHQISSSGPGAPGSETTLFRDGTKAAVMKWQAANGVSPATGYFGTLSRAKYNTLSGSSSGSSSTSDEARDKILSQVQDLQSKLGTGQTKTTTTTTSSTSEIKKLLLEAIEQIREAEEQIEDPGSDADIDDAEDSIEDARNDLYDAMEAYLGGNTSRALQLAEDAKDNAIDAFENAGGTTESDEIEEYLDELDDQIDDAWDTVEAADEDGDDVDEAEDLLEEAEDRLIEAEEALDDGDEDQAEDLGEEVEDLIDDAIDAIGDSNNEESRADDAIDDANHAIGVARAEIEEADDDGDDVDEAEDLLEEAEDKLDEAEEAFDDEDYDEAIDLAEEAEELADDAVDAL
;
A
#
# COMPACT_ATOMS: atom_id res chain seq x y z
N MET A 1 106.21 26.49 -11.67
CA MET A 1 105.02 25.89 -11.02
C MET A 1 104.88 24.49 -11.61
N GLN A 2 105.50 23.46 -11.02
CA GLN A 2 104.88 22.48 -10.08
C GLN A 2 103.63 21.82 -10.70
N LYS A 3 103.47 20.52 -10.92
CA LYS A 3 104.03 19.27 -10.35
C LYS A 3 103.72 18.11 -11.35
N THR A 4 104.72 17.36 -11.84
CA THR A 4 105.14 15.98 -11.44
C THR A 4 104.15 14.82 -11.67
N ASN A 5 104.63 13.84 -12.44
CA ASN A 5 104.66 12.39 -12.21
C ASN A 5 103.34 11.58 -12.14
N ILE A 6 103.12 10.58 -12.99
CA ILE A 6 103.83 9.30 -13.18
C ILE A 6 103.46 8.22 -12.14
N LEU A 7 102.97 7.10 -12.70
CA LEU A 7 102.91 5.72 -12.19
C LEU A 7 102.13 5.45 -10.89
N ALA A 8 101.04 4.70 -10.95
CA ALA A 8 100.99 3.23 -11.02
C ALA A 8 101.48 2.55 -9.75
N SER A 9 100.57 1.88 -9.04
CA SER A 9 100.75 0.49 -8.60
C SER A 9 99.47 0.06 -7.87
N ARG A 10 98.65 -0.79 -8.48
CA ARG A 10 98.81 -2.26 -8.53
C ARG A 10 98.38 -2.88 -7.21
N HIS A 11 97.28 -3.63 -7.27
CA HIS A 11 97.31 -5.10 -7.21
C HIS A 11 97.08 -5.57 -5.77
N LEU A 12 96.09 -6.41 -5.48
CA LEU A 12 96.10 -7.85 -5.71
C LEU A 12 94.86 -8.36 -4.94
N LEU A 13 93.88 -9.07 -5.50
CA LEU A 13 93.81 -10.52 -5.77
C LEU A 13 92.28 -10.76 -5.96
N SER A 14 91.73 -11.65 -6.79
CA SER A 14 92.22 -12.87 -7.42
C SER A 14 91.17 -13.25 -8.48
N PHE A 15 91.57 -13.47 -9.74
CA PHE A 15 91.80 -14.78 -10.37
C PHE A 15 90.53 -15.39 -11.01
N THR A 16 90.41 -15.30 -12.35
CA THR A 16 90.63 -16.38 -13.37
C THR A 16 89.39 -17.27 -13.57
N LEU A 17 89.00 -17.79 -14.75
CA LEU A 17 89.67 -18.08 -16.01
C LEU A 17 88.61 -18.52 -17.07
N ALA A 18 88.92 -18.29 -18.35
CA ALA A 18 88.63 -19.14 -19.53
C ALA A 18 87.19 -19.32 -20.07
N VAL A 19 86.85 -18.69 -21.21
CA VAL A 19 86.97 -19.13 -22.63
C VAL A 19 85.82 -20.03 -23.12
N LEU A 20 84.96 -19.52 -24.03
CA LEU A 20 84.70 -20.03 -25.38
C LEU A 20 83.45 -19.39 -26.03
N LEU A 21 83.50 -19.23 -27.35
CA LEU A 21 82.44 -18.76 -28.24
C LEU A 21 81.09 -19.48 -28.03
N SER A 22 79.99 -18.72 -27.99
CA SER A 22 78.76 -18.88 -28.81
C SER A 22 77.49 -18.37 -28.09
N ALA A 23 76.64 -17.69 -28.86
CA ALA A 23 75.22 -17.38 -28.62
C ALA A 23 74.81 -16.31 -27.57
N LEU A 24 74.28 -15.20 -28.13
CA LEU A 24 73.15 -14.34 -27.72
C LEU A 24 72.72 -14.26 -26.25
N LEU A 25 72.61 -13.01 -25.76
CA LEU A 25 71.48 -12.45 -24.98
C LEU A 25 71.70 -10.93 -24.95
N VAL A 26 71.37 -10.20 -26.03
CA VAL A 26 70.11 -9.44 -26.11
C VAL A 26 69.81 -8.72 -24.78
N PHE A 27 70.52 -7.63 -24.49
CA PHE A 27 69.99 -6.58 -23.62
C PHE A 27 69.28 -5.56 -24.52
N THR A 28 68.26 -6.06 -25.21
CA THR A 28 67.17 -5.21 -25.67
C THR A 28 66.63 -4.56 -24.41
N TRP A 29 66.58 -3.23 -24.41
CA TRP A 29 65.47 -2.53 -23.77
C TRP A 29 64.23 -3.41 -23.94
N GLN A 30 63.73 -3.98 -22.85
CA GLN A 30 62.38 -4.50 -22.86
C GLN A 30 61.50 -3.27 -22.97
N ILE A 31 61.25 -2.88 -24.22
CA ILE A 31 59.95 -2.41 -24.65
C ILE A 31 59.01 -3.50 -24.13
N GLN A 32 58.48 -3.29 -22.92
CA GLN A 32 57.31 -4.01 -22.49
C GLN A 32 56.29 -3.81 -23.61
N PRO A 33 55.47 -4.84 -23.93
CA PRO A 33 54.32 -4.58 -24.77
C PRO A 33 53.63 -3.37 -24.15
N THR A 34 53.53 -2.27 -24.90
CA THR A 34 52.43 -1.35 -24.73
C THR A 34 51.22 -2.25 -24.96
N GLU A 35 50.71 -2.84 -23.87
CA GLU A 35 49.41 -3.48 -23.88
C GLU A 35 48.50 -2.41 -24.46
N ALA A 36 48.04 -2.66 -25.69
CA ALA A 36 46.97 -1.89 -26.27
C ALA A 36 45.89 -1.87 -25.20
N ALA A 37 45.54 -0.66 -24.73
CA ALA A 37 44.53 -0.47 -23.70
C ALA A 37 43.32 -1.33 -24.08
N GLU A 38 43.14 -2.46 -23.39
CA GLU A 38 41.97 -3.28 -23.61
C GLU A 38 40.77 -2.38 -23.35
N LYS A 39 39.85 -2.35 -24.30
CA LYS A 39 38.65 -1.55 -24.19
C LYS A 39 37.87 -2.08 -23.00
N CYS A 40 37.89 -1.33 -21.89
CA CYS A 40 37.13 -1.66 -20.72
C CYS A 40 35.65 -1.75 -21.09
N THR A 41 35.01 -2.83 -20.68
CA THR A 41 33.55 -2.96 -20.79
C THR A 41 32.99 -2.84 -19.39
N PHE A 42 32.19 -1.82 -19.17
CA PHE A 42 31.55 -1.55 -17.90
C PHE A 42 30.08 -1.97 -18.01
N THR A 43 29.69 -3.02 -17.28
CA THR A 43 28.32 -3.55 -17.26
C THR A 43 27.56 -3.17 -16.01
N ARG A 44 28.23 -2.58 -15.02
CA ARG A 44 27.67 -2.12 -13.75
C ARG A 44 28.26 -0.78 -13.36
N ASP A 45 27.64 -0.12 -12.39
CA ASP A 45 28.16 1.11 -11.80
C ASP A 45 29.34 0.81 -10.86
N LEU A 46 30.30 1.74 -10.79
CA LEU A 46 31.48 1.61 -9.93
C LEU A 46 31.59 2.82 -9.00
N GLU A 47 31.75 2.56 -7.71
CA GLU A 47 31.77 3.57 -6.66
C GLU A 47 32.63 3.13 -5.47
N VAL A 48 32.78 3.99 -4.46
CA VAL A 48 33.59 3.65 -3.28
C VAL A 48 33.04 2.41 -2.59
N GLY A 49 33.92 1.43 -2.36
CA GLY A 49 33.57 0.14 -1.77
C GLY A 49 33.39 -0.97 -2.81
N VAL A 50 33.23 -0.62 -4.09
CA VAL A 50 33.17 -1.61 -5.18
C VAL A 50 34.55 -2.18 -5.47
N ASP A 51 34.64 -3.50 -5.49
CA ASP A 51 35.83 -4.22 -5.90
C ASP A 51 35.59 -5.00 -7.22
N GLY A 52 36.60 -5.11 -8.07
CA GLY A 52 36.50 -5.88 -9.31
C GLY A 52 37.57 -5.61 -10.37
N GLU A 53 37.55 -6.41 -11.43
CA GLU A 53 38.45 -6.25 -12.59
C GLU A 53 38.11 -5.01 -13.43
N ASP A 54 36.83 -4.69 -13.49
CA ASP A 54 36.30 -3.47 -14.09
C ASP A 54 36.83 -2.21 -13.38
N VAL A 55 36.94 -2.23 -12.05
CA VAL A 55 37.60 -1.16 -11.30
C VAL A 55 39.05 -1.02 -11.73
N ARG A 56 39.82 -2.12 -11.80
CA ARG A 56 41.21 -2.07 -12.25
C ARG A 56 41.34 -1.55 -13.68
N CYS A 57 40.41 -1.93 -14.54
CA CYS A 57 40.35 -1.44 -15.92
C CYS A 57 40.05 0.07 -15.96
N LEU A 58 39.09 0.54 -15.16
CA LEU A 58 38.80 1.97 -15.01
C LEU A 58 40.03 2.74 -14.54
N GLN A 59 40.75 2.21 -13.54
CA GLN A 59 41.97 2.85 -13.04
C GLN A 59 43.06 2.97 -14.12
N LYS A 60 43.26 1.92 -14.92
CA LYS A 60 44.19 1.94 -16.07
C LYS A 60 43.79 3.01 -17.07
N TYR A 61 42.49 3.08 -17.40
CA TYR A 61 41.96 4.10 -18.30
C TYR A 61 42.17 5.52 -17.76
N LEU A 62 41.84 5.78 -16.49
CA LEU A 62 41.98 7.10 -15.87
C LEU A 62 43.44 7.56 -15.83
N ASN A 63 44.36 6.69 -15.44
CA ASN A 63 45.80 6.95 -15.47
C ASN A 63 46.28 7.26 -16.90
N GLY A 64 45.84 6.50 -17.90
CA GLY A 64 46.17 6.73 -19.30
C GLY A 64 45.55 7.99 -19.91
N ALA A 65 44.36 8.38 -19.44
CA ALA A 65 43.64 9.58 -19.86
C ALA A 65 44.11 10.87 -19.18
N GLY A 66 45.12 10.80 -18.29
CA GLY A 66 45.69 11.96 -17.60
C GLY A 66 45.01 12.31 -16.27
N HIS A 67 44.10 11.47 -15.77
CA HIS A 67 43.45 11.61 -14.47
C HIS A 67 44.10 10.65 -13.47
N GLN A 68 45.35 10.92 -13.16
CA GLN A 68 46.17 10.04 -12.33
C GLN A 68 45.60 9.86 -10.91
N ILE A 69 45.51 8.60 -10.48
CA ILE A 69 45.00 8.21 -9.14
C ILE A 69 46.07 8.43 -8.07
N SER A 70 47.29 7.96 -8.31
CA SER A 70 48.44 8.14 -7.40
C SER A 70 49.76 8.27 -8.14
N SER A 71 50.71 9.00 -7.57
CA SER A 71 52.09 9.14 -8.07
C SER A 71 52.96 7.91 -7.82
N SER A 72 52.65 7.14 -6.77
CA SER A 72 53.32 5.89 -6.41
C SER A 72 52.43 5.02 -5.52
N GLY A 73 52.72 3.71 -5.47
CA GLY A 73 51.93 2.76 -4.68
C GLY A 73 50.57 2.41 -5.32
N PRO A 74 49.60 1.93 -4.53
CA PRO A 74 48.31 1.47 -5.03
C PRO A 74 47.59 2.50 -5.91
N GLY A 75 47.17 2.10 -7.10
CA GLY A 75 46.49 2.97 -8.08
C GLY A 75 47.42 3.77 -8.98
N ALA A 76 48.75 3.76 -8.75
CA ALA A 76 49.69 4.42 -9.67
C ALA A 76 49.78 3.70 -11.03
N PRO A 77 50.26 4.37 -12.10
CA PRO A 77 50.43 3.73 -13.40
C PRO A 77 51.26 2.44 -13.32
N GLY A 78 50.68 1.31 -13.73
CA GLY A 78 51.31 -0.02 -13.63
C GLY A 78 51.23 -0.65 -12.23
N SER A 79 50.45 -0.07 -11.32
CA SER A 79 50.15 -0.54 -9.96
C SER A 79 48.67 -0.37 -9.61
N GLU A 80 47.79 -0.45 -10.61
CA GLU A 80 46.34 -0.36 -10.45
C GLU A 80 45.79 -1.51 -9.59
N THR A 81 44.77 -1.23 -8.78
CA THR A 81 44.12 -2.18 -7.89
C THR A 81 42.73 -2.54 -8.38
N THR A 82 42.15 -3.60 -7.82
CA THR A 82 40.73 -3.93 -8.02
C THR A 82 39.81 -3.15 -7.09
N LEU A 83 40.31 -2.20 -6.30
CA LEU A 83 39.56 -1.60 -5.19
C LEU A 83 39.18 -0.16 -5.53
N PHE A 84 37.89 0.15 -5.58
CA PHE A 84 37.43 1.50 -5.83
C PHE A 84 37.36 2.22 -4.48
N ARG A 85 38.34 3.09 -4.25
CA ARG A 85 38.46 3.90 -3.01
C ARG A 85 38.54 5.38 -3.34
N ASP A 86 38.73 6.23 -2.33
CA ASP A 86 38.73 7.69 -2.45
C ASP A 86 39.66 8.22 -3.55
N GLY A 87 40.82 7.59 -3.75
CA GLY A 87 41.73 7.95 -4.85
C GLY A 87 41.13 7.71 -6.24
N THR A 88 40.38 6.62 -6.41
CA THR A 88 39.67 6.33 -7.68
C THR A 88 38.48 7.26 -7.84
N LYS A 89 37.70 7.50 -6.77
CA LYS A 89 36.61 8.49 -6.76
C LYS A 89 37.10 9.87 -7.20
N ALA A 90 38.21 10.34 -6.64
CA ALA A 90 38.81 11.62 -6.99
C ALA A 90 39.30 11.69 -8.44
N ALA A 91 39.84 10.61 -8.98
CA ALA A 91 40.22 10.52 -10.38
C ALA A 91 38.99 10.53 -11.32
N VAL A 92 37.91 9.82 -10.96
CA VAL A 92 36.65 9.83 -11.70
C VAL A 92 36.03 11.22 -11.69
N MET A 93 35.99 11.92 -10.56
CA MET A 93 35.50 13.31 -10.49
C MET A 93 36.24 14.21 -11.48
N LYS A 94 37.58 14.15 -11.50
CA LYS A 94 38.39 14.94 -12.44
C LYS A 94 38.11 14.58 -13.89
N TRP A 95 37.95 13.29 -14.18
CA TRP A 95 37.64 12.83 -15.52
C TRP A 95 36.24 13.27 -15.97
N GLN A 96 35.24 13.17 -15.09
CA GLN A 96 33.87 13.60 -15.34
C GLN A 96 33.81 15.09 -15.65
N ALA A 97 34.41 15.92 -14.79
CA ALA A 97 34.49 17.36 -14.98
C ALA A 97 35.16 17.73 -16.30
N ALA A 98 36.27 17.06 -16.65
CA ALA A 98 36.99 17.30 -17.90
C ALA A 98 36.21 16.86 -19.15
N ASN A 99 35.27 15.93 -19.01
CA ASN A 99 34.52 15.35 -20.13
C ASN A 99 33.05 15.83 -20.21
N GLY A 100 32.67 16.80 -19.38
CA GLY A 100 31.32 17.36 -19.36
C GLY A 100 30.26 16.39 -18.84
N VAL A 101 30.66 15.46 -17.95
CA VAL A 101 29.74 14.62 -17.18
C VAL A 101 29.46 15.38 -15.87
N SER A 102 28.21 15.80 -15.69
CA SER A 102 27.77 16.60 -14.54
C SER A 102 26.57 15.93 -13.86
N PRO A 103 26.51 15.91 -12.52
CA PRO A 103 27.55 16.38 -11.59
C PRO A 103 28.79 15.46 -11.57
N ALA A 104 29.96 16.04 -11.33
CA ALA A 104 31.23 15.30 -11.25
C ALA A 104 31.42 14.72 -9.84
N THR A 105 30.61 13.73 -9.47
CA THR A 105 30.52 13.16 -8.10
C THR A 105 31.53 12.05 -7.81
N GLY A 106 32.20 11.54 -8.83
CA GLY A 106 33.17 10.45 -8.71
C GLY A 106 32.53 9.07 -8.80
N TYR A 107 31.21 9.02 -9.03
CA TYR A 107 30.45 7.81 -9.32
C TYR A 107 30.57 7.43 -10.80
N PHE A 108 31.07 6.23 -11.11
CA PHE A 108 31.19 5.77 -12.49
C PHE A 108 29.90 5.07 -12.95
N GLY A 109 28.83 5.85 -13.04
CA GLY A 109 27.50 5.38 -13.40
C GLY A 109 27.18 5.37 -14.89
N THR A 110 25.90 5.28 -15.23
CA THR A 110 25.38 5.29 -16.61
C THR A 110 25.90 6.44 -17.46
N LEU A 111 25.93 7.69 -16.94
CA LEU A 111 26.44 8.85 -17.67
C LEU A 111 27.95 8.74 -17.96
N SER A 112 28.71 8.28 -16.97
CA SER A 112 30.15 8.01 -17.09
C SER A 112 30.42 6.89 -18.09
N ARG A 113 29.66 5.79 -18.06
CA ARG A 113 29.77 4.70 -19.04
C ARG A 113 29.42 5.16 -20.45
N ALA A 114 28.33 5.88 -20.62
CA ALA A 114 27.93 6.42 -21.92
C ALA A 114 29.02 7.33 -22.48
N LYS A 115 29.52 8.27 -21.67
CA LYS A 115 30.62 9.14 -22.07
C LYS A 115 31.88 8.33 -22.41
N TYR A 116 32.28 7.38 -21.57
CA TYR A 116 33.40 6.49 -21.83
C TYR A 116 33.26 5.75 -23.16
N ASN A 117 32.07 5.24 -23.49
CA ASN A 117 31.79 4.56 -24.75
C ASN A 117 31.92 5.49 -25.97
N THR A 118 31.55 6.77 -25.85
CA THR A 118 31.79 7.76 -26.92
C THR A 118 33.28 8.04 -27.14
N LEU A 119 34.05 8.13 -26.05
CA LEU A 119 35.48 8.42 -26.09
C LEU A 119 36.31 7.20 -26.55
N SER A 120 35.91 6.00 -26.13
CA SER A 120 36.54 4.72 -26.50
C SER A 120 36.03 4.14 -27.83
N GLY A 121 34.92 4.67 -28.35
CA GLY A 121 34.30 4.27 -29.62
C GLY A 121 34.71 5.13 -30.82
N SER A 122 35.60 6.12 -30.65
CA SER A 122 36.09 6.96 -31.74
C SER A 122 37.18 6.26 -32.57
N SER A 123 36.80 5.16 -33.23
CA SER A 123 37.47 4.64 -34.42
C SER A 123 36.46 3.94 -35.34
N SER A 124 36.05 4.65 -36.40
CA SER A 124 35.48 4.17 -37.67
C SER A 124 34.38 3.10 -37.70
N GLY A 125 33.21 3.47 -38.27
CA GLY A 125 32.64 2.70 -39.39
C GLY A 125 31.25 2.05 -39.23
N SER A 126 30.24 2.71 -39.82
CA SER A 126 29.18 2.19 -40.70
C SER A 126 28.51 0.81 -40.44
N SER A 127 27.21 0.87 -40.13
CA SER A 127 26.06 0.16 -40.74
C SER A 127 26.19 -1.31 -41.19
N SER A 128 25.39 -2.22 -40.58
CA SER A 128 24.33 -3.04 -41.23
C SER A 128 24.05 -4.34 -40.45
N THR A 129 23.00 -4.38 -39.58
CA THR A 129 22.32 -5.63 -39.11
C THR A 129 21.00 -5.34 -38.36
N SER A 130 20.34 -4.19 -38.58
CA SER A 130 19.15 -3.80 -37.79
C SER A 130 17.83 -4.39 -38.27
N ASP A 131 17.76 -4.92 -39.49
CA ASP A 131 16.44 -5.15 -40.12
C ASP A 131 15.99 -6.62 -40.00
N GLU A 132 16.89 -7.59 -40.08
CA GLU A 132 16.54 -9.01 -39.84
C GLU A 132 16.25 -9.32 -38.36
N ALA A 133 16.89 -8.60 -37.44
CA ALA A 133 16.58 -8.72 -36.02
C ALA A 133 15.19 -8.13 -35.70
N ARG A 134 14.82 -7.02 -36.35
CA ARG A 134 13.51 -6.36 -36.14
C ARG A 134 12.35 -7.17 -36.71
N ASP A 135 12.49 -7.74 -37.90
CA ASP A 135 11.42 -8.55 -38.50
C ASP A 135 11.17 -9.86 -37.73
N LYS A 136 12.25 -10.47 -37.21
CA LYS A 136 12.12 -11.68 -36.39
C LYS A 136 11.50 -11.40 -35.02
N ILE A 137 11.79 -10.24 -34.44
CA ILE A 137 11.18 -9.79 -33.19
C ILE A 137 9.70 -9.45 -33.41
N LEU A 138 9.32 -8.77 -34.52
CA LEU A 138 7.92 -8.50 -34.84
C LEU A 138 7.10 -9.77 -35.05
N SER A 139 7.67 -10.77 -35.72
CA SER A 139 7.03 -12.08 -35.90
C SER A 139 6.82 -12.81 -34.57
N GLN A 140 7.77 -12.74 -33.64
CA GLN A 140 7.61 -13.34 -32.31
C GLN A 140 6.60 -12.58 -31.45
N VAL A 141 6.54 -11.25 -31.55
CA VAL A 141 5.55 -10.43 -30.83
C VAL A 141 4.13 -10.75 -31.30
N GLN A 142 3.91 -10.96 -32.61
CA GLN A 142 2.59 -11.34 -33.13
C GLN A 142 2.16 -12.77 -32.72
N ASP A 143 3.09 -13.74 -32.72
CA ASP A 143 2.81 -15.10 -32.24
C ASP A 143 2.47 -15.10 -30.74
N LEU A 144 3.15 -14.27 -29.94
CA LEU A 144 2.90 -14.12 -28.51
C LEU A 144 1.57 -13.38 -28.24
N GLN A 145 1.23 -12.36 -29.02
CA GLN A 145 -0.06 -11.65 -28.91
C GLN A 145 -1.26 -12.56 -29.23
N SER A 146 -1.11 -13.51 -30.16
CA SER A 146 -2.15 -14.51 -30.44
C SER A 146 -2.35 -15.53 -29.32
N LYS A 147 -1.38 -15.68 -28.42
CA LYS A 147 -1.40 -16.58 -27.26
C LYS A 147 -1.85 -15.89 -25.96
N LEU A 148 -2.00 -14.56 -25.97
CA LEU A 148 -2.40 -13.73 -24.83
C LEU A 148 -3.88 -13.30 -24.87
N GLY A 149 -4.70 -13.95 -25.71
CA GLY A 149 -6.13 -13.64 -25.89
C GLY A 149 -7.10 -14.12 -24.80
N THR A 150 -6.62 -14.55 -23.63
CA THR A 150 -7.42 -14.82 -22.42
C THR A 150 -6.51 -14.63 -21.20
N GLY A 151 -6.76 -13.62 -20.39
CA GLY A 151 -6.00 -13.35 -19.16
C GLY A 151 -5.21 -12.05 -19.20
N GLN A 152 -5.82 -11.00 -18.66
CA GLN A 152 -5.24 -9.70 -18.40
C GLN A 152 -4.04 -9.87 -17.45
N THR A 153 -2.81 -9.70 -17.93
CA THR A 153 -1.69 -9.22 -17.10
C THR A 153 -0.80 -8.27 -17.89
N LYS A 154 -0.72 -7.07 -17.31
CA LYS A 154 -0.04 -5.86 -17.73
C LYS A 154 1.48 -6.06 -17.59
N THR A 155 2.21 -6.31 -18.68
CA THR A 155 3.66 -6.08 -18.72
C THR A 155 3.95 -4.87 -19.60
N THR A 156 3.86 -3.69 -18.99
CA THR A 156 4.26 -2.40 -19.58
C THR A 156 5.43 -1.87 -18.76
N THR A 157 6.59 -1.67 -19.40
CA THR A 157 7.54 -0.57 -19.14
C THR A 157 7.76 -0.13 -17.67
N THR A 158 8.59 -0.85 -16.91
CA THR A 158 8.87 -0.58 -15.47
C THR A 158 9.71 0.68 -15.18
N THR A 159 10.21 1.43 -16.16
CA THR A 159 11.03 2.64 -15.89
C THR A 159 10.19 3.92 -15.77
N THR A 160 8.91 3.90 -16.16
CA THR A 160 8.02 5.07 -16.07
C THR A 160 7.23 5.12 -14.76
N SER A 161 7.08 4.00 -14.04
CA SER A 161 6.34 3.91 -12.75
C SER A 161 7.13 4.54 -11.61
N SER A 162 8.38 4.11 -11.39
CA SER A 162 9.18 4.58 -10.25
C SER A 162 9.49 6.08 -10.25
N THR A 163 9.61 6.71 -11.42
CA THR A 163 9.78 8.17 -11.50
C THR A 163 8.48 8.92 -11.22
N SER A 164 7.32 8.30 -11.49
CA SER A 164 6.01 8.87 -11.16
C SER A 164 5.70 8.69 -9.67
N GLU A 165 6.00 7.52 -9.13
CA GLU A 165 5.86 7.18 -7.70
C GLU A 165 6.71 8.12 -6.83
N ILE A 166 7.99 8.30 -7.15
CA ILE A 166 8.85 9.22 -6.39
C ILE A 166 8.34 10.67 -6.46
N LYS A 167 7.81 11.10 -7.61
CA LYS A 167 7.22 12.45 -7.70
C LYS A 167 5.97 12.59 -6.84
N LYS A 168 5.13 11.54 -6.78
CA LYS A 168 3.93 11.50 -5.95
C LYS A 168 4.34 11.59 -4.47
N LEU A 169 5.25 10.74 -4.02
CA LEU A 169 5.78 10.77 -2.65
C LEU A 169 6.46 12.09 -2.28
N LEU A 170 7.26 12.67 -3.18
CA LEU A 170 7.87 13.99 -2.95
C LEU A 170 6.81 15.09 -2.80
N LEU A 171 5.67 14.99 -3.48
CA LEU A 171 4.58 15.96 -3.35
C LEU A 171 3.79 15.71 -2.06
N GLU A 172 3.52 14.46 -1.71
CA GLU A 172 2.89 14.09 -0.43
C GLU A 172 3.72 14.56 0.76
N ALA A 173 5.03 14.29 0.78
CA ALA A 173 5.91 14.74 1.84
C ALA A 173 5.96 16.28 1.94
N ILE A 174 5.87 17.01 0.81
CA ILE A 174 5.80 18.49 0.85
C ILE A 174 4.49 18.97 1.47
N GLU A 175 3.38 18.28 1.20
CA GLU A 175 2.07 18.64 1.74
C GLU A 175 2.02 18.35 3.24
N GLN A 176 2.42 17.14 3.64
CA GLN A 176 2.50 16.73 5.04
C GLN A 176 3.43 17.62 5.87
N ILE A 177 4.59 18.01 5.34
CA ILE A 177 5.45 19.01 6.00
C ILE A 177 4.72 20.33 6.22
N ARG A 178 3.88 20.73 5.27
CA ARG A 178 3.14 22.00 5.35
C ARG A 178 2.05 21.93 6.42
N GLU A 179 1.32 20.82 6.46
CA GLU A 179 0.29 20.54 7.47
C GLU A 179 0.90 20.47 8.87
N ALA A 180 2.00 19.73 9.03
CA ALA A 180 2.77 19.70 10.27
C ALA A 180 3.28 21.09 10.68
N GLU A 181 3.82 21.90 9.75
CA GLU A 181 4.25 23.27 10.04
C GLU A 181 3.08 24.17 10.48
N GLU A 182 1.88 23.98 9.93
CA GLU A 182 0.67 24.71 10.33
C GLU A 182 0.19 24.28 11.73
N GLN A 183 0.15 22.97 11.99
CA GLN A 183 -0.22 22.41 13.29
C GLN A 183 0.76 22.81 14.39
N ILE A 184 2.07 22.87 14.10
CA ILE A 184 3.09 23.38 15.04
C ILE A 184 2.88 24.87 15.35
N GLU A 185 2.33 25.66 14.41
CA GLU A 185 2.03 27.08 14.64
C GLU A 185 0.82 27.28 15.57
N ASP A 186 -0.17 26.37 15.53
CA ASP A 186 -1.34 26.36 16.41
C ASP A 186 -1.57 24.98 17.05
N PRO A 187 -0.76 24.63 18.07
CA PRO A 187 -0.70 23.26 18.55
C PRO A 187 -1.89 22.84 19.40
N GLY A 188 -2.18 21.54 19.36
CA GLY A 188 -3.16 20.87 20.21
C GLY A 188 -2.83 21.00 21.71
N SER A 189 -3.82 20.74 22.56
CA SER A 189 -3.68 20.90 24.02
C SER A 189 -2.58 20.03 24.64
N ASP A 190 -2.33 18.87 24.04
CA ASP A 190 -1.44 17.83 24.56
C ASP A 190 -0.18 17.64 23.69
N ALA A 191 0.11 18.60 22.82
CA ALA A 191 1.23 18.58 21.89
C ALA A 191 2.61 18.57 22.59
N ASP A 192 3.51 17.72 22.08
CA ASP A 192 4.95 17.73 22.37
C ASP A 192 5.69 18.50 21.26
N ILE A 193 5.75 19.82 21.41
CA ILE A 193 6.37 20.71 20.42
C ILE A 193 7.86 20.47 20.27
N ASP A 194 8.56 20.03 21.32
CA ASP A 194 9.99 19.78 21.22
C ASP A 194 10.24 18.58 20.27
N ASP A 195 9.46 17.49 20.42
CA ASP A 195 9.54 16.32 19.54
C ASP A 195 9.00 16.63 18.12
N ALA A 196 7.92 17.42 18.01
CA ALA A 196 7.40 17.86 16.72
C ALA A 196 8.40 18.71 15.91
N GLU A 197 9.10 19.64 16.58
CA GLU A 197 10.14 20.46 15.96
C GLU A 197 11.35 19.64 15.49
N ASP A 198 11.73 18.59 16.23
CA ASP A 198 12.81 17.67 15.85
C ASP A 198 12.38 16.83 14.62
N SER A 199 11.18 16.26 14.62
CA SER A 199 10.65 15.47 13.50
C SER A 199 10.49 16.29 12.23
N ILE A 200 9.99 17.53 12.30
CA ILE A 200 9.85 18.38 11.10
C ILE A 200 11.21 18.83 10.54
N GLU A 201 12.24 18.95 11.39
CA GLU A 201 13.61 19.20 10.93
C GLU A 201 14.14 18.00 10.13
N ASP A 202 13.94 16.79 10.63
CA ASP A 202 14.34 15.54 9.95
C ASP A 202 13.56 15.36 8.64
N ALA A 203 12.25 15.58 8.64
CA ALA A 203 11.40 15.55 7.44
C ALA A 203 11.91 16.48 6.33
N ARG A 204 12.22 17.75 6.68
CA ARG A 204 12.78 18.72 5.73
C ARG A 204 14.14 18.28 5.19
N ASN A 205 15.00 17.75 6.05
CA ASN A 205 16.34 17.29 5.65
C ASN A 205 16.24 16.12 4.67
N ASP A 206 15.38 15.15 4.96
CA ASP A 206 15.15 14.00 4.09
C ASP A 206 14.50 14.41 2.77
N LEU A 207 13.55 15.35 2.77
CA LEU A 207 12.96 15.89 1.55
C LEU A 207 14.04 16.56 0.66
N TYR A 208 14.95 17.34 1.24
CA TYR A 208 16.04 17.97 0.47
C TYR A 208 16.96 16.93 -0.15
N ASP A 209 17.34 15.91 0.63
CA ASP A 209 18.18 14.82 0.15
C ASP A 209 17.44 13.96 -0.89
N ALA A 210 16.12 13.76 -0.75
CA ALA A 210 15.28 13.03 -1.69
C ALA A 210 15.23 13.76 -3.04
N MET A 211 15.02 15.07 -3.03
CA MET A 211 15.06 15.92 -4.22
C MET A 211 16.45 15.92 -4.87
N GLU A 212 17.53 15.98 -4.09
CA GLU A 212 18.90 15.88 -4.62
C GLU A 212 19.13 14.53 -5.30
N ALA A 213 18.74 13.43 -4.64
CA ALA A 213 18.86 12.08 -5.17
C ALA A 213 18.04 11.90 -6.45
N TYR A 214 16.81 12.42 -6.48
CA TYR A 214 15.90 12.37 -7.61
C TYR A 214 16.46 13.12 -8.82
N LEU A 215 16.92 14.37 -8.62
CA LEU A 215 17.56 15.20 -9.66
C LEU A 215 18.90 14.59 -10.13
N GLY A 216 19.60 13.90 -9.23
CA GLY A 216 20.80 13.12 -9.51
C GLY A 216 20.57 11.81 -10.25
N GLY A 217 19.31 11.39 -10.42
CA GLY A 217 18.90 10.14 -11.07
C GLY A 217 19.07 8.90 -10.19
N ASN A 218 19.27 9.06 -8.88
CA ASN A 218 19.32 7.97 -7.91
C ASN A 218 17.90 7.68 -7.38
N THR A 219 17.11 7.01 -8.20
CA THR A 219 15.68 6.78 -7.91
C THR A 219 15.45 5.95 -6.65
N SER A 220 16.31 4.98 -6.33
CA SER A 220 16.13 4.15 -5.12
C SER A 220 16.39 4.93 -3.84
N ARG A 221 17.41 5.79 -3.81
CA ARG A 221 17.66 6.65 -2.64
C ARG A 221 16.61 7.74 -2.53
N ALA A 222 16.16 8.29 -3.65
CA ALA A 222 15.10 9.27 -3.67
C ALA A 222 13.76 8.72 -3.17
N LEU A 223 13.47 7.45 -3.46
CA LEU A 223 12.27 6.78 -2.95
C LEU A 223 12.32 6.65 -1.42
N GLN A 224 13.37 6.03 -0.88
CA GLN A 224 13.53 5.88 0.57
C GLN A 224 13.48 7.21 1.31
N LEU A 225 14.22 8.21 0.83
CA LEU A 225 14.23 9.52 1.47
C LEU A 225 12.90 10.26 1.37
N ALA A 226 12.11 10.01 0.32
CA ALA A 226 10.78 10.61 0.21
C ALA A 226 9.77 9.92 1.14
N GLU A 227 9.93 8.62 1.38
CA GLU A 227 9.20 7.86 2.41
C GLU A 227 9.60 8.36 3.81
N ASP A 228 10.91 8.36 4.13
CA ASP A 228 11.45 8.86 5.40
C ASP A 228 10.98 10.31 5.68
N ALA A 229 10.97 11.17 4.66
CA ALA A 229 10.49 12.55 4.79
C ALA A 229 8.99 12.66 5.06
N LYS A 230 8.18 11.76 4.50
CA LYS A 230 6.73 11.73 4.74
C LYS A 230 6.45 11.25 6.15
N ASP A 231 7.07 10.15 6.56
CA ASP A 231 6.87 9.54 7.89
C ASP A 231 7.27 10.53 9.00
N ASN A 232 8.43 11.17 8.88
CA ASN A 232 8.85 12.20 9.85
C ASN A 232 7.93 13.43 9.86
N ALA A 233 7.24 13.74 8.76
CA ALA A 233 6.29 14.84 8.70
C ALA A 233 4.98 14.49 9.42
N ILE A 234 4.51 13.26 9.26
CA ILE A 234 3.35 12.72 10.00
C ILE A 234 3.66 12.69 11.50
N ASP A 235 4.82 12.15 11.89
CA ASP A 235 5.28 12.18 13.29
C ASP A 235 5.28 13.61 13.85
N ALA A 236 5.71 14.61 13.05
CA ALA A 236 5.70 16.00 13.48
C ALA A 236 4.28 16.56 13.68
N PHE A 237 3.35 16.21 12.79
CA PHE A 237 1.95 16.62 12.88
C PHE A 237 1.25 16.00 14.10
N GLU A 238 1.41 14.70 14.31
CA GLU A 238 0.87 13.98 15.47
C GLU A 238 1.45 14.52 16.79
N ASN A 239 2.77 14.72 16.87
CA ASN A 239 3.39 15.30 18.06
C ASN A 239 2.94 16.74 18.30
N ALA A 240 2.55 17.48 17.26
CA ALA A 240 1.93 18.80 17.40
C ALA A 240 0.44 18.74 17.80
N GLY A 241 -0.08 17.54 18.06
CA GLY A 241 -1.46 17.26 18.47
C GLY A 241 -2.45 17.35 17.31
N GLY A 242 -2.00 17.14 16.08
CA GLY A 242 -2.87 16.96 14.92
C GLY A 242 -3.37 15.53 14.84
N THR A 243 -4.63 15.36 14.47
CA THR A 243 -5.27 14.09 14.10
C THR A 243 -5.37 14.04 12.58
N THR A 244 -5.00 12.91 11.99
CA THR A 244 -5.16 12.71 10.54
C THR A 244 -6.63 12.45 10.21
N GLU A 245 -7.00 12.60 8.94
CA GLU A 245 -8.35 12.23 8.46
C GLU A 245 -8.65 10.76 8.78
N SER A 246 -7.65 9.88 8.63
CA SER A 246 -7.74 8.48 9.06
C SER A 246 -7.99 8.31 10.56
N ASP A 247 -7.33 9.10 11.42
CA ASP A 247 -7.55 9.03 12.88
C ASP A 247 -8.95 9.53 13.25
N GLU A 248 -9.43 10.57 12.57
CA GLU A 248 -10.78 11.11 12.77
C GLU A 248 -11.86 10.09 12.36
N ILE A 249 -11.64 9.36 11.27
CA ILE A 249 -12.53 8.28 10.83
C ILE A 249 -12.44 7.09 11.80
N GLU A 250 -11.25 6.69 12.25
CA GLU A 250 -11.09 5.62 13.26
C GLU A 250 -11.87 5.96 14.54
N GLU A 251 -11.73 7.19 15.06
CA GLU A 251 -12.49 7.65 16.23
C GLU A 251 -14.02 7.66 15.98
N TYR A 252 -14.45 7.97 14.76
CA TYR A 252 -15.87 7.92 14.38
C TYR A 252 -16.40 6.49 14.32
N LEU A 253 -15.66 5.55 13.72
CA LEU A 253 -16.05 4.13 13.67
C LEU A 253 -16.07 3.50 15.07
N ASP A 254 -15.12 3.85 15.95
CA ASP A 254 -15.13 3.44 17.36
C ASP A 254 -16.39 3.96 18.09
N GLU A 255 -16.84 5.19 17.80
CA GLU A 255 -18.09 5.73 18.37
C GLU A 255 -19.33 4.98 17.84
N LEU A 256 -19.31 4.52 16.58
CA LEU A 256 -20.38 3.70 16.02
C LEU A 256 -20.41 2.29 16.63
N ASP A 257 -19.26 1.65 16.87
CA ASP A 257 -19.18 0.36 17.59
C ASP A 257 -19.84 0.45 18.97
N ASP A 258 -19.50 1.50 19.73
CA ASP A 258 -20.12 1.79 21.03
C ASP A 258 -21.65 2.02 20.90
N GLN A 259 -22.11 2.67 19.82
CA GLN A 259 -23.54 2.89 19.56
C GLN A 259 -24.28 1.61 19.19
N ILE A 260 -23.66 0.70 18.41
CA ILE A 260 -24.23 -0.63 18.11
C ILE A 260 -24.39 -1.43 19.40
N ASP A 261 -23.37 -1.45 20.26
CA ASP A 261 -23.43 -2.11 21.57
C ASP A 261 -24.58 -1.53 22.44
N ASP A 262 -24.69 -0.20 22.52
CA ASP A 262 -25.78 0.47 23.24
C ASP A 262 -27.18 0.19 22.63
N ALA A 263 -27.26 0.03 21.30
CA ALA A 263 -28.49 -0.31 20.58
C ALA A 263 -28.91 -1.76 20.85
N TRP A 264 -27.98 -2.72 20.84
CA TRP A 264 -28.25 -4.10 21.24
C TRP A 264 -28.75 -4.20 22.68
N ASP A 265 -28.13 -3.48 23.62
CA ASP A 265 -28.61 -3.39 25.01
C ASP A 265 -30.05 -2.85 25.09
N THR A 266 -30.42 -1.94 24.17
CA THR A 266 -31.76 -1.37 24.08
C THR A 266 -32.76 -2.37 23.50
N VAL A 267 -32.38 -3.10 22.45
CA VAL A 267 -33.17 -4.17 21.83
C VAL A 267 -33.41 -5.32 22.82
N GLU A 268 -32.37 -5.78 23.52
CA GLU A 268 -32.51 -6.84 24.54
C GLU A 268 -33.49 -6.41 25.65
N ALA A 269 -33.43 -5.15 26.08
CA ALA A 269 -34.38 -4.63 27.08
C ALA A 269 -35.82 -4.57 26.57
N ALA A 270 -36.03 -4.29 25.28
CA ALA A 270 -37.36 -4.26 24.66
C ALA A 270 -37.95 -5.68 24.52
N ASP A 271 -37.16 -6.66 24.09
CA ASP A 271 -37.56 -8.07 24.07
C ASP A 271 -37.94 -8.57 25.48
N GLU A 272 -37.17 -8.19 26.51
CA GLU A 272 -37.50 -8.51 27.91
C GLU A 272 -38.85 -7.90 28.37
N ASP A 273 -39.22 -6.74 27.83
CA ASP A 273 -40.50 -6.06 28.08
C ASP A 273 -41.64 -6.60 27.19
N GLY A 274 -41.33 -7.44 26.20
CA GLY A 274 -42.26 -8.12 25.30
C GLY A 274 -42.62 -7.34 24.04
N ASP A 275 -41.79 -6.36 23.67
CA ASP A 275 -41.90 -5.66 22.38
C ASP A 275 -41.36 -6.54 21.25
N ASP A 276 -41.90 -6.39 20.03
CA ASP A 276 -41.34 -7.02 18.82
C ASP A 276 -40.02 -6.34 18.45
N VAL A 277 -38.99 -7.15 18.20
CA VAL A 277 -37.62 -6.72 17.95
C VAL A 277 -36.99 -7.39 16.72
N ASP A 278 -37.70 -8.29 16.02
CA ASP A 278 -37.08 -9.11 14.96
C ASP A 278 -36.45 -8.23 13.86
N GLU A 279 -37.13 -7.17 13.42
CA GLU A 279 -36.58 -6.22 12.43
C GLU A 279 -35.42 -5.39 12.98
N ALA A 280 -35.47 -5.02 14.27
CA ALA A 280 -34.39 -4.27 14.92
C ALA A 280 -33.10 -5.13 15.03
N GLU A 281 -33.23 -6.42 15.38
CA GLU A 281 -32.11 -7.36 15.42
C GLU A 281 -31.47 -7.54 14.03
N ASP A 282 -32.29 -7.73 12.98
CA ASP A 282 -31.82 -7.88 11.60
C ASP A 282 -31.05 -6.61 11.11
N LEU A 283 -31.53 -5.42 11.45
CA LEU A 283 -30.89 -4.15 11.09
C LEU A 283 -29.57 -3.95 11.84
N LEU A 284 -29.48 -4.32 13.12
CA LEU A 284 -28.23 -4.26 13.88
C LEU A 284 -27.20 -5.29 13.40
N GLU A 285 -27.63 -6.49 12.99
CA GLU A 285 -26.73 -7.45 12.33
C GLU A 285 -26.15 -6.88 11.01
N GLU A 286 -26.95 -6.17 10.20
CA GLU A 286 -26.43 -5.49 9.01
C GLU A 286 -25.48 -4.34 9.37
N ALA A 287 -25.77 -3.57 10.43
CA ALA A 287 -24.91 -2.49 10.91
C ALA A 287 -23.52 -3.00 11.32
N GLU A 288 -23.43 -4.11 12.06
CA GLU A 288 -22.15 -4.75 12.42
C GLU A 288 -21.36 -5.17 11.18
N ASP A 289 -22.00 -5.80 10.21
CA ASP A 289 -21.36 -6.22 8.96
C ASP A 289 -20.81 -5.00 8.18
N ARG A 290 -21.54 -3.88 8.14
CA ARG A 290 -21.09 -2.64 7.49
C ARG A 290 -19.97 -1.94 8.24
N LEU A 291 -19.98 -1.96 9.57
CA LEU A 291 -18.90 -1.42 10.38
C LEU A 291 -17.59 -2.16 10.10
N ILE A 292 -17.63 -3.50 10.01
CA ILE A 292 -16.46 -4.30 9.61
C ILE A 292 -15.97 -3.92 8.21
N GLU A 293 -16.87 -3.71 7.24
CA GLU A 293 -16.49 -3.24 5.91
C GLU A 293 -15.85 -1.84 5.93
N ALA A 294 -16.33 -0.96 6.82
CA ALA A 294 -15.78 0.39 6.99
C ALA A 294 -14.36 0.34 7.58
N GLU A 295 -14.13 -0.45 8.62
CA GLU A 295 -12.81 -0.69 9.21
C GLU A 295 -11.84 -1.29 8.19
N GLU A 296 -12.28 -2.29 7.40
CA GLU A 296 -11.47 -2.87 6.32
C GLU A 296 -11.10 -1.84 5.24
N ALA A 297 -12.03 -0.94 4.89
CA ALA A 297 -11.77 0.14 3.94
C ALA A 297 -10.74 1.14 4.48
N LEU A 298 -10.84 1.50 5.77
CA LEU A 298 -9.89 2.38 6.44
C LEU A 298 -8.49 1.74 6.49
N ASP A 299 -8.40 0.45 6.84
CA ASP A 299 -7.16 -0.34 6.84
C ASP A 299 -6.49 -0.41 5.45
N ASP A 300 -7.30 -0.43 4.39
CA ASP A 300 -6.84 -0.38 2.99
C ASP A 300 -6.51 1.05 2.50
N GLY A 301 -6.80 2.08 3.32
CA GLY A 301 -6.56 3.50 3.06
C GLY A 301 -7.56 4.13 2.09
N ASP A 302 -8.79 3.60 2.02
CA ASP A 302 -9.92 4.16 1.28
C ASP A 302 -10.83 4.95 2.24
N GLU A 303 -10.32 6.10 2.72
CA GLU A 303 -10.96 6.98 3.71
C GLU A 303 -12.37 7.41 3.27
N ASP A 304 -12.54 7.78 1.99
CA ASP A 304 -13.85 8.15 1.41
C ASP A 304 -14.87 7.00 1.57
N GLN A 305 -14.45 5.76 1.33
CA GLN A 305 -15.33 4.59 1.45
C GLN A 305 -15.63 4.25 2.91
N ALA A 306 -14.66 4.40 3.81
CA ALA A 306 -14.84 4.18 5.24
C ALA A 306 -15.86 5.17 5.83
N GLU A 307 -15.78 6.46 5.46
CA GLU A 307 -16.74 7.49 5.88
C GLU A 307 -18.15 7.18 5.34
N ASP A 308 -18.29 6.89 4.04
CA ASP A 308 -19.58 6.54 3.41
C ASP A 308 -20.23 5.31 4.10
N LEU A 309 -19.45 4.28 4.42
CA LEU A 309 -19.96 3.10 5.12
C LEU A 309 -20.32 3.39 6.57
N GLY A 310 -19.55 4.24 7.27
CA GLY A 310 -19.90 4.69 8.61
C GLY A 310 -21.21 5.49 8.65
N GLU A 311 -21.50 6.33 7.65
CA GLU A 311 -22.82 6.98 7.52
C GLU A 311 -23.95 5.94 7.32
N GLU A 312 -23.72 4.87 6.53
CA GLU A 312 -24.69 3.78 6.38
C GLU A 312 -24.93 3.03 7.72
N VAL A 313 -23.90 2.86 8.54
CA VAL A 313 -24.02 2.25 9.87
C VAL A 313 -24.87 3.12 10.80
N GLU A 314 -24.64 4.44 10.85
CA GLU A 314 -25.44 5.38 11.66
C GLU A 314 -26.93 5.31 11.28
N ASP A 315 -27.23 5.32 9.97
CA ASP A 315 -28.60 5.20 9.46
C ASP A 315 -29.25 3.86 9.90
N LEU A 316 -28.52 2.74 9.83
CA LEU A 316 -29.02 1.42 10.25
C LEU A 316 -29.30 1.34 11.75
N ILE A 317 -28.47 1.96 12.59
CA ILE A 317 -28.69 2.03 14.04
C ILE A 317 -29.96 2.82 14.35
N ASP A 318 -30.13 3.98 13.72
CA ASP A 318 -31.33 4.81 13.88
C ASP A 318 -32.60 4.06 13.42
N ASP A 319 -32.55 3.40 12.26
CA ASP A 319 -33.65 2.59 11.73
C ASP A 319 -33.97 1.41 12.67
N ALA A 320 -32.96 0.75 13.24
CA ALA A 320 -33.14 -0.34 14.19
C ALA A 320 -33.87 0.12 15.46
N ILE A 321 -33.47 1.26 16.03
CA ILE A 321 -34.11 1.82 17.22
C ILE A 321 -35.57 2.23 16.93
N ASP A 322 -35.81 2.80 15.75
CA ASP A 322 -37.16 3.19 15.33
C ASP A 322 -38.08 1.98 15.04
N ALA A 323 -37.52 0.83 14.67
CA ALA A 323 -38.24 -0.43 14.49
C ALA A 323 -38.67 -1.10 15.82
N ILE A 324 -38.03 -0.76 16.95
CA ILE A 324 -38.35 -1.36 18.26
C ILE A 324 -39.80 -1.08 18.65
N GLY A 325 -40.55 -2.16 18.89
CA GLY A 325 -41.95 -2.05 19.27
C GLY A 325 -42.79 -1.33 18.21
N ASP A 326 -42.29 -1.27 16.96
CA ASP A 326 -43.08 -0.82 15.83
C ASP A 326 -44.14 -1.86 15.49
N SER A 327 -45.15 -1.88 16.36
CA SER A 327 -46.47 -2.48 16.14
C SER A 327 -47.17 -1.94 14.89
N ASN A 328 -46.51 -1.11 14.06
CA ASN A 328 -46.94 -0.81 12.70
C ASN A 328 -46.64 -1.91 11.68
N ASN A 329 -45.91 -2.96 12.04
CA ASN A 329 -45.87 -4.17 11.24
C ASN A 329 -47.28 -4.76 11.18
N GLU A 330 -47.85 -4.78 9.97
CA GLU A 330 -49.19 -5.34 9.70
C GLU A 330 -49.24 -6.82 10.10
N GLU A 331 -48.11 -7.53 10.04
CA GLU A 331 -47.96 -8.91 10.53
C GLU A 331 -48.20 -9.03 12.03
N SER A 332 -47.49 -8.26 12.86
CA SER A 332 -47.67 -8.28 14.32
C SER A 332 -49.11 -7.95 14.72
N ARG A 333 -49.75 -6.98 14.04
CA ARG A 333 -51.17 -6.67 14.27
C ARG A 333 -52.11 -7.80 13.88
N ALA A 334 -51.82 -8.48 12.78
CA ALA A 334 -52.62 -9.61 12.33
C ALA A 334 -52.50 -10.78 13.31
N ASP A 335 -51.29 -11.04 13.83
CA ASP A 335 -51.05 -12.06 14.86
C ASP A 335 -51.82 -11.74 16.15
N ASP A 336 -51.70 -10.51 16.65
CA ASP A 336 -52.45 -10.03 17.83
C ASP A 336 -53.97 -10.19 17.65
N ALA A 337 -54.51 -9.80 16.48
CA ALA A 337 -55.94 -9.91 16.19
C ALA A 337 -56.41 -11.38 16.15
N ILE A 338 -55.61 -12.28 15.56
CA ILE A 338 -55.89 -13.72 15.52
C ILE A 338 -55.86 -14.32 16.92
N ASP A 339 -54.92 -13.91 17.77
CA ASP A 339 -54.83 -14.36 19.16
C ASP A 339 -56.02 -13.88 20.01
N ASP A 340 -56.47 -12.63 19.82
CA ASP A 340 -57.66 -12.07 20.47
C ASP A 340 -58.94 -12.81 20.02
N ALA A 341 -59.10 -13.08 18.72
CA ALA A 341 -60.22 -13.86 18.20
C ALA A 341 -60.23 -15.30 18.72
N ASN A 342 -59.08 -15.97 18.74
CA ASN A 342 -58.89 -17.30 19.35
C ASN A 342 -59.32 -17.29 20.82
N HIS A 343 -58.94 -16.25 21.57
CA HIS A 343 -59.31 -16.08 22.96
C HIS A 343 -60.84 -15.95 23.12
N ALA A 344 -61.47 -15.06 22.35
CA ALA A 344 -62.92 -14.82 22.40
C ALA A 344 -63.72 -16.09 22.06
N ILE A 345 -63.35 -16.81 21.00
CA ILE A 345 -63.96 -18.10 20.62
C ILE A 345 -63.81 -19.13 21.75
N GLY A 346 -62.65 -19.18 22.39
CA GLY A 346 -62.39 -20.05 23.54
C GLY A 346 -63.32 -19.75 24.73
N VAL A 347 -63.59 -18.46 25.00
CA VAL A 347 -64.54 -18.01 26.02
C VAL A 347 -65.97 -18.36 25.62
N ALA A 348 -66.38 -18.05 24.40
CA ALA A 348 -67.72 -18.31 23.88
C ALA A 348 -68.08 -19.80 23.96
N ARG A 349 -67.17 -20.67 23.51
CA ARG A 349 -67.34 -22.13 23.59
C ARG A 349 -67.56 -22.61 25.03
N ALA A 350 -66.84 -22.04 26.00
CA ALA A 350 -66.97 -22.42 27.40
C ALA A 350 -68.31 -21.98 28.02
N GLU A 351 -68.77 -20.77 27.72
CA GLU A 351 -70.05 -20.23 28.20
C GLU A 351 -71.24 -20.97 27.57
N ILE A 352 -71.18 -21.28 26.27
CA ILE A 352 -72.18 -22.08 25.56
C ILE A 352 -72.30 -23.49 26.16
N GLU A 353 -71.17 -24.14 26.47
CA GLU A 353 -71.17 -25.46 27.12
C GLU A 353 -71.84 -25.40 28.51
N GLU A 354 -71.59 -24.33 29.30
CA GLU A 354 -72.25 -24.15 30.60
C GLU A 354 -73.77 -23.94 30.46
N ALA A 355 -74.20 -23.14 29.49
CA ALA A 355 -75.61 -22.85 29.23
C ALA A 355 -76.40 -24.10 28.75
N ASP A 356 -75.83 -24.92 27.85
CA ASP A 356 -76.46 -26.17 27.41
C ASP A 356 -76.62 -27.16 28.58
N ASP A 357 -75.60 -27.26 29.45
CA ASP A 357 -75.64 -28.11 30.64
C ASP A 357 -76.75 -27.69 31.63
N ASP A 358 -77.03 -26.39 31.73
CA ASP A 358 -78.14 -25.82 32.51
C ASP A 358 -79.50 -25.95 31.80
N GLY A 359 -79.49 -26.30 30.51
CA GLY A 359 -80.65 -26.59 29.68
C GLY A 359 -81.30 -25.35 29.06
N ASP A 360 -80.50 -24.30 28.85
CA ASP A 360 -80.88 -23.11 28.10
C ASP A 360 -80.88 -23.40 26.57
N ASP A 361 -81.43 -22.49 25.77
CA ASP A 361 -81.57 -22.67 24.31
C ASP A 361 -80.34 -22.06 23.63
N VAL A 362 -79.41 -22.91 23.20
CA VAL A 362 -78.11 -22.50 22.66
C VAL A 362 -78.04 -22.53 21.14
N ASP A 363 -79.13 -22.88 20.45
CA ASP A 363 -79.13 -23.09 18.98
C ASP A 363 -78.58 -21.87 18.21
N GLU A 364 -78.92 -20.64 18.63
CA GLU A 364 -78.44 -19.40 17.98
C GLU A 364 -76.98 -19.08 18.33
N ALA A 365 -76.54 -19.38 19.55
CA ALA A 365 -75.17 -19.19 19.99
C ALA A 365 -74.21 -20.19 19.33
N GLU A 366 -74.63 -21.45 19.17
CA GLU A 366 -73.86 -22.47 18.45
C GLU A 366 -73.67 -22.12 16.96
N ASP A 367 -74.72 -21.62 16.30
CA ASP A 367 -74.65 -21.17 14.90
C ASP A 367 -73.64 -20.01 14.72
N LEU A 368 -73.62 -19.05 15.65
CA LEU A 368 -72.68 -17.91 15.63
C LEU A 368 -71.24 -18.34 15.95
N LEU A 369 -71.05 -19.26 16.90
CA LEU A 369 -69.74 -19.81 17.21
C LEU A 369 -69.15 -20.59 16.02
N GLU A 370 -69.97 -21.35 15.28
CA GLU A 370 -69.52 -22.02 14.05
C GLU A 370 -69.05 -20.99 12.99
N GLU A 371 -69.77 -19.87 12.83
CA GLU A 371 -69.36 -18.80 11.91
C GLU A 371 -68.08 -18.09 12.36
N ALA A 372 -67.89 -17.89 13.67
CA ALA A 372 -66.66 -17.33 14.23
C ALA A 372 -65.45 -18.25 14.00
N GLU A 373 -65.60 -19.56 14.22
CA GLU A 373 -64.56 -20.57 13.97
C GLU A 373 -64.17 -20.62 12.48
N ASP A 374 -65.15 -20.60 11.57
CA ASP A 374 -64.90 -20.54 10.12
C ASP A 374 -64.12 -19.26 9.73
N LYS A 375 -64.42 -18.12 10.38
CA LYS A 375 -63.74 -16.84 10.12
C LYS A 375 -62.31 -16.81 10.63
N LEU A 376 -62.06 -17.39 11.79
CA LEU A 376 -60.72 -17.53 12.33
C LEU A 376 -59.86 -18.42 11.42
N ASP A 377 -60.40 -19.54 10.93
CA ASP A 377 -59.71 -20.39 9.95
C ASP A 377 -59.36 -19.60 8.67
N GLU A 378 -60.26 -18.73 8.17
CA GLU A 378 -59.98 -17.84 7.03
C GLU A 378 -58.87 -16.81 7.36
N ALA A 379 -58.85 -16.28 8.59
CA ALA A 379 -57.83 -15.33 9.04
C ALA A 379 -56.44 -15.97 9.14
N GLU A 380 -56.33 -17.17 9.70
CA GLU A 380 -55.06 -17.94 9.76
C GLU A 380 -54.55 -18.28 8.35
N GLU A 381 -55.44 -18.63 7.40
CA GLU A 381 -55.07 -18.85 6.00
C GLU A 381 -54.54 -17.56 5.33
N ALA A 382 -55.14 -16.39 5.62
CA ALA A 382 -54.69 -15.11 5.08
C ALA A 382 -53.33 -14.68 5.66
N PHE A 383 -53.11 -14.94 6.95
CA PHE A 383 -51.82 -14.70 7.63
C PHE A 383 -50.71 -15.55 7.01
N ASP A 384 -50.94 -16.85 6.82
CA ASP A 384 -50.00 -17.77 6.15
C ASP A 384 -49.67 -17.34 4.69
N ASP A 385 -50.58 -16.61 4.03
CA ASP A 385 -50.43 -16.07 2.68
C ASP A 385 -49.81 -14.65 2.66
N GLU A 386 -49.39 -14.11 3.82
CA GLU A 386 -48.82 -12.76 4.02
C GLU A 386 -49.80 -11.61 3.65
N ASP A 387 -51.12 -11.86 3.67
CA ASP A 387 -52.17 -10.85 3.43
C ASP A 387 -52.71 -10.31 4.76
N TYR A 388 -51.84 -9.57 5.48
CA TYR A 388 -52.07 -9.18 6.87
C TYR A 388 -53.27 -8.23 7.07
N ASP A 389 -53.55 -7.35 6.11
CA ASP A 389 -54.75 -6.48 6.13
C ASP A 389 -56.05 -7.33 6.15
N GLU A 390 -56.12 -8.37 5.30
CA GLU A 390 -57.29 -9.27 5.25
C GLU A 390 -57.35 -10.16 6.50
N ALA A 391 -56.19 -10.62 7.00
CA ALA A 391 -56.10 -11.40 8.23
C ALA A 391 -56.66 -10.62 9.44
N ILE A 392 -56.31 -9.33 9.58
CA ILE A 392 -56.85 -8.45 10.63
C ILE A 392 -58.37 -8.31 10.49
N ASP A 393 -58.87 -7.96 9.30
CA ASP A 393 -60.31 -7.77 9.07
C ASP A 393 -61.13 -9.05 9.39
N LEU A 394 -60.60 -10.23 9.03
CA LEU A 394 -61.24 -11.52 9.30
C LEU A 394 -61.19 -11.93 10.77
N ALA A 395 -60.06 -11.68 11.44
CA ALA A 395 -59.90 -11.96 12.86
C ALA A 395 -60.81 -11.08 13.72
N GLU A 396 -60.91 -9.77 13.44
CA GLU A 396 -61.85 -8.86 14.11
C GLU A 396 -63.32 -9.30 13.89
N GLU A 397 -63.68 -9.78 12.68
CA GLU A 397 -65.03 -10.34 12.41
C GLU A 397 -65.29 -11.62 13.22
N ALA A 398 -64.28 -12.49 13.35
CA ALA A 398 -64.36 -13.71 14.17
C ALA A 398 -64.56 -13.38 15.67
N GLU A 399 -63.83 -12.39 16.19
CA GLU A 399 -63.97 -11.91 17.56
C GLU A 399 -65.39 -11.35 17.81
N GLU A 400 -65.91 -10.50 16.91
CA GLU A 400 -67.27 -9.93 17.03
C GLU A 400 -68.34 -11.04 17.04
N LEU A 401 -68.21 -12.05 16.19
CA LEU A 401 -69.14 -13.18 16.14
C LEU A 401 -69.09 -14.04 17.41
N ALA A 402 -67.91 -14.23 17.99
CA ALA A 402 -67.74 -14.96 19.25
C ALA A 402 -68.39 -14.21 20.43
N ASP A 403 -68.23 -12.88 20.48
CA ASP A 403 -68.90 -12.03 21.47
C ASP A 403 -70.43 -12.05 21.28
N ASP A 404 -70.92 -11.96 20.04
CA ASP A 404 -72.35 -12.07 19.72
C ASP A 404 -72.92 -13.45 20.11
N ALA A 405 -72.13 -14.53 19.98
CA ALA A 405 -72.52 -15.86 20.42
C ALA A 405 -72.73 -15.93 21.94
N VAL A 406 -71.87 -15.28 22.73
CA VAL A 406 -72.04 -15.16 24.19
C VAL A 406 -73.28 -14.34 24.54
N ASP A 407 -73.53 -13.24 23.83
CA ASP A 407 -74.69 -12.37 24.05
C ASP A 407 -76.04 -13.03 23.66
N ALA A 408 -76.00 -14.11 22.89
CA ALA A 408 -77.17 -14.88 22.44
C ALA A 408 -77.68 -15.92 23.47
N LEU A 409 -76.93 -16.19 24.55
CA LEU A 409 -77.30 -17.06 25.69
C LEU A 409 -78.33 -16.38 26.62
#